data_AF-A0A2H1C2B9-F1
#
_entry.id   AF-A0A2H1C2B9-F1
#
_cell.length_a   1.000
_cell.length_b   1.000
_cell.length_c   1.000
_cell.angle_alpha   90.00
_cell.angle_beta   90.00
_cell.angle_gamma   90.00
#
_symmetry.space_group_name_H-M   'P 1'
#
loop_
_entity.id
_entity.type
_entity.pdbx_description
1 polymer ?
#
loop_
_entity_poly.entity_id
_entity_poly.type
_entity_poly.pdbx_seq_one_letter_code
_entity_poly.pdbx_strand_id
1 'polypeptide(L)'
;MTTKIATVANLALHAFQQHSVHVTLASTAALTLGTSAGSTPGSGSLSNAQTSSHSPTDGSGAVPDSPNHAPRSASCPNGLPVALQRLLISVHNLKPKDIGFDTSWVSDSQVYAAPVAYVHITENEVFSMGIFILRSGSRIPLHDHPGMYGILRVMYGSLRCRSFTPLQNLKPSHPAYPRSSLTEAFPGSGWQFRDLIVARPHQDVVLNVESCAQLLTPTEGNLHEVTPVDGPAVFLDILAPPYDHDLGTRECRFYKEVILLGNHVPTRPVDLSSLTEAGSDVKCASNHQHSDSNDVQRVNGLSDGSQLIYMVETNQPKDYWCESAEYVGPSVV
;
A
#
# COMPACT_ATOMS: atom_id res chain seq x y z
N MET A 1 23.14 22.31 13.81
CA MET A 1 23.13 20.94 13.25
C MET A 1 21.69 20.62 12.90
N THR A 2 21.41 20.12 11.70
CA THR A 2 20.06 19.69 11.30
C THR A 2 19.63 18.49 12.15
N THR A 3 18.40 18.50 12.65
CA THR A 3 17.85 17.36 13.41
C THR A 3 17.60 16.18 12.47
N LYS A 4 17.49 14.96 13.02
CA LYS A 4 17.15 13.80 12.18
C LYS A 4 15.74 13.89 11.60
N ILE A 5 14.79 14.42 12.37
CA ILE A 5 13.41 14.58 11.91
C ILE A 5 13.30 15.63 10.80
N ALA A 6 14.06 16.74 10.89
CA ALA A 6 14.20 17.70 9.78
C ALA A 6 14.84 17.06 8.54
N THR A 7 15.81 16.14 8.73
CA THR A 7 16.40 15.38 7.62
C THR A 7 15.36 14.51 6.93
N VAL A 8 14.50 13.82 7.70
CA VAL A 8 13.40 13.01 7.16
C VAL A 8 12.38 13.87 6.43
N ALA A 9 11.98 15.02 6.98
CA ALA A 9 11.05 15.95 6.33
C ALA A 9 11.59 16.45 4.97
N ASN A 10 12.87 16.81 4.90
CA ASN A 10 13.51 17.23 3.65
C ASN A 10 13.60 16.09 2.62
N LEU A 11 13.89 14.86 3.07
CA LEU A 11 13.87 13.69 2.20
C LEU A 11 12.46 13.35 1.70
N ALA A 12 11.44 13.53 2.54
CA ALA A 12 10.04 13.33 2.17
C ALA A 12 9.63 14.32 1.07
N LEU A 13 9.94 15.61 1.27
CA LEU A 13 9.71 16.65 0.26
C LEU A 13 10.34 16.27 -1.07
N HIS A 14 11.63 15.93 -1.08
CA HIS A 14 12.35 15.58 -2.31
C HIS A 14 11.82 14.30 -2.96
N ALA A 15 11.59 13.23 -2.18
CA ALA A 15 11.12 11.95 -2.71
C ALA A 15 9.73 12.05 -3.35
N PHE A 16 8.82 12.79 -2.72
CA PHE A 16 7.44 12.89 -3.19
C PHE A 16 7.23 13.99 -4.23
N GLN A 17 8.01 15.08 -4.23
CA GLN A 17 8.00 16.06 -5.34
C GLN A 17 8.39 15.41 -6.67
N GLN A 18 9.45 14.59 -6.66
CA GLN A 18 9.84 13.85 -7.86
C GLN A 18 8.71 12.94 -8.35
N HIS A 19 7.96 12.34 -7.44
CA HIS A 19 6.87 11.45 -7.77
C HIS A 19 5.64 12.20 -8.34
N SER A 20 5.26 13.34 -7.76
CA SER A 20 4.15 14.17 -8.25
C SER A 20 4.40 14.72 -9.66
N VAL A 21 5.65 15.06 -9.99
CA VAL A 21 6.04 15.49 -11.35
C VAL A 21 5.89 14.34 -12.36
N HIS A 22 6.27 13.12 -12.00
CA HIS A 22 6.15 11.96 -12.89
C HIS A 22 4.69 11.53 -13.10
N VAL A 23 3.83 11.59 -12.08
CA VAL A 23 2.39 11.29 -12.21
C VAL A 23 1.70 12.33 -13.08
N THR A 24 2.05 13.61 -12.91
CA THR A 24 1.50 14.70 -13.75
C THR A 24 1.94 14.52 -15.19
N LEU A 25 3.23 14.30 -15.47
CA LEU A 25 3.75 14.10 -16.84
C LEU A 25 3.19 12.83 -17.49
N ALA A 26 3.00 11.73 -16.76
CA ALA A 26 2.38 10.51 -17.28
C ALA A 26 0.88 10.70 -17.59
N SER A 27 0.16 11.42 -16.73
CA SER A 27 -1.25 11.79 -16.98
C SER A 27 -1.38 12.76 -18.16
N THR A 28 -0.46 13.73 -18.28
CA THR A 28 -0.44 14.65 -19.42
C THR A 28 -0.08 13.90 -20.71
N ALA A 29 0.91 13.01 -20.69
CA ALA A 29 1.27 12.19 -21.84
C ALA A 29 0.13 11.25 -22.28
N ALA A 30 -0.62 10.68 -21.33
CA ALA A 30 -1.83 9.90 -21.63
C ALA A 30 -2.94 10.74 -22.28
N LEU A 31 -3.05 12.02 -21.91
CA LEU A 31 -3.96 12.98 -22.56
C LEU A 31 -3.44 13.40 -23.95
N THR A 32 -2.13 13.55 -24.15
CA THR A 32 -1.53 13.93 -25.44
C THR A 32 -1.52 12.78 -26.46
N LEU A 33 -1.39 11.53 -26.00
CA LEU A 33 -1.48 10.31 -26.82
C LEU A 33 -2.89 10.07 -27.41
N GLY A 34 -3.92 10.78 -26.93
CA GLY A 34 -5.25 10.81 -27.54
C GLY A 34 -5.33 11.62 -28.84
N THR A 35 -4.28 12.38 -29.19
CA THR A 35 -4.29 13.28 -30.35
C THR A 35 -2.91 13.42 -30.99
N SER A 36 -2.45 12.43 -31.75
CA SER A 36 -1.66 12.66 -32.98
C SER A 36 -1.24 11.35 -33.65
N ALA A 37 -1.75 11.13 -34.86
CA ALA A 37 -1.16 10.25 -35.85
C ALA A 37 -0.02 10.99 -36.58
N GLY A 38 1.11 10.30 -36.85
CA GLY A 38 2.11 10.81 -37.80
C GLY A 38 3.55 10.31 -37.60
N SER A 39 3.90 9.24 -38.33
CA SER A 39 5.14 9.07 -39.12
C SER A 39 6.52 9.14 -38.45
N THR A 40 7.17 7.98 -38.32
CA THR A 40 8.64 7.81 -38.18
C THR A 40 9.33 7.51 -39.51
N PRO A 41 10.62 7.85 -39.66
CA PRO A 41 11.53 6.98 -40.40
C PRO A 41 12.86 6.68 -39.67
N GLY A 42 13.21 5.39 -39.64
CA GLY A 42 14.45 4.91 -40.28
C GLY A 42 15.79 4.88 -39.50
N SER A 43 16.17 3.64 -39.14
CA SER A 43 17.49 3.00 -39.37
C SER A 43 18.74 3.42 -38.58
N GLY A 44 19.43 2.41 -38.00
CA GLY A 44 20.84 2.50 -37.66
C GLY A 44 21.35 1.36 -36.75
N SER A 45 21.59 0.18 -37.33
CA SER A 45 22.34 -0.95 -36.74
C SER A 45 23.80 -0.56 -36.49
N LEU A 46 24.40 -1.02 -35.39
CA LEU A 46 25.83 -1.37 -35.32
C LEU A 46 26.10 -2.38 -34.18
N SER A 47 26.83 -3.42 -34.56
CA SER A 47 27.32 -4.59 -33.84
C SER A 47 28.45 -4.30 -32.84
N ASN A 48 28.61 -5.15 -31.81
CA ASN A 48 29.86 -5.90 -31.60
C ASN A 48 29.77 -6.97 -30.51
N ALA A 49 30.72 -7.90 -30.60
CA ALA A 49 30.70 -9.27 -30.17
C ALA A 49 31.46 -9.57 -28.86
N GLN A 50 31.20 -10.77 -28.32
CA GLN A 50 32.10 -11.68 -27.59
C GLN A 50 32.65 -11.21 -26.21
N THR A 51 32.54 -12.00 -25.15
CA THR A 51 33.27 -13.26 -24.96
C THR A 51 32.75 -14.06 -23.77
N SER A 52 32.89 -15.38 -23.89
CA SER A 52 32.56 -16.47 -22.96
C SER A 52 33.58 -16.67 -21.83
N SER A 53 33.15 -17.23 -20.69
CA SER A 53 33.84 -18.38 -20.06
C SER A 53 32.95 -19.09 -19.02
N HIS A 54 33.08 -20.42 -18.99
CA HIS A 54 32.27 -21.41 -18.28
C HIS A 54 32.96 -21.93 -17.00
N SER A 55 32.15 -22.16 -15.95
CA SER A 55 32.11 -23.33 -15.02
C SER A 55 33.28 -23.55 -14.02
N PRO A 56 33.13 -24.34 -12.91
CA PRO A 56 32.15 -25.39 -12.61
C PRO A 56 31.56 -25.44 -11.17
N THR A 57 30.86 -26.56 -10.91
CA THR A 57 29.87 -26.93 -9.88
C THR A 57 30.43 -27.56 -8.58
N ASP A 58 29.47 -27.89 -7.69
CA ASP A 58 29.43 -28.88 -6.59
C ASP A 58 29.35 -28.24 -5.18
N GLY A 59 28.52 -28.64 -4.21
CA GLY A 59 27.57 -29.73 -4.05
C GLY A 59 27.37 -30.04 -2.56
N SER A 60 26.12 -30.27 -2.13
CA SER A 60 25.67 -31.08 -0.97
C SER A 60 25.63 -30.51 0.46
N GLY A 61 24.47 -30.72 1.12
CA GLY A 61 24.35 -30.83 2.58
C GLY A 61 22.99 -30.39 3.16
N ALA A 62 22.09 -31.33 3.44
CA ALA A 62 20.78 -31.11 4.07
C ALA A 62 20.64 -31.94 5.36
N VAL A 63 20.16 -31.34 6.47
CA VAL A 63 19.32 -31.97 7.54
C VAL A 63 18.73 -30.84 8.46
N PRO A 64 17.71 -31.07 9.32
CA PRO A 64 16.48 -30.26 9.34
C PRO A 64 16.27 -29.47 10.65
N ASP A 65 15.46 -28.40 10.65
CA ASP A 65 14.89 -27.89 11.91
C ASP A 65 13.58 -27.09 11.76
N SER A 66 12.79 -27.22 12.82
CA SER A 66 11.37 -26.90 13.10
C SER A 66 10.83 -25.50 12.74
N PRO A 67 9.48 -25.29 12.66
CA PRO A 67 8.89 -24.07 12.15
C PRO A 67 8.82 -22.97 13.22
N ASN A 68 9.89 -22.18 13.33
CA ASN A 68 9.81 -20.84 13.90
C ASN A 68 9.35 -19.89 12.80
N HIS A 69 8.11 -19.41 12.87
CA HIS A 69 7.65 -18.30 12.03
C HIS A 69 8.33 -17.01 12.49
N ALA A 70 9.59 -16.82 12.06
CA ALA A 70 10.24 -15.52 12.06
C ALA A 70 9.42 -14.56 11.18
N PRO A 71 9.28 -13.28 11.57
CA PRO A 71 8.61 -12.31 10.72
C PRO A 71 9.37 -12.25 9.40
N ARG A 72 8.69 -12.57 8.30
CA ARG A 72 9.23 -12.36 6.96
C ARG A 72 9.56 -10.88 6.88
N SER A 73 10.86 -10.56 6.73
CA SER A 73 11.27 -9.19 6.45
C SER A 73 10.45 -8.70 5.27
N ALA A 74 9.67 -7.64 5.44
CA ALA A 74 9.10 -6.94 4.31
C ALA A 74 10.30 -6.50 3.45
N SER A 75 10.55 -7.25 2.37
CA SER A 75 11.59 -6.91 1.41
C SER A 75 11.18 -5.57 0.82
N CYS A 76 12.05 -4.55 0.91
CA CYS A 76 11.87 -3.31 0.16
C CYS A 76 11.49 -3.68 -1.28
N PRO A 77 10.39 -3.15 -1.83
CA PRO A 77 9.99 -3.45 -3.20
C PRO A 77 11.19 -3.25 -4.14
N ASN A 78 11.53 -4.26 -4.93
CA ASN A 78 12.58 -4.14 -5.93
C ASN A 78 12.19 -3.01 -6.91
N GLY A 79 13.09 -2.06 -7.15
CA GLY A 79 12.87 -0.98 -8.11
C GLY A 79 12.27 0.32 -7.55
N LEU A 80 12.24 0.53 -6.22
CA LEU A 80 11.87 1.85 -5.67
C LEU A 80 12.84 2.95 -6.12
N PRO A 81 12.35 4.18 -6.40
CA PRO A 81 13.21 5.32 -6.66
C PRO A 81 14.23 5.55 -5.52
N VAL A 82 15.46 5.89 -5.88
CA VAL A 82 16.57 6.10 -4.91
C VAL A 82 16.19 7.08 -3.80
N ALA A 83 15.45 8.14 -4.13
CA ALA A 83 15.00 9.13 -3.15
C ALA A 83 14.06 8.51 -2.10
N LEU A 84 13.11 7.67 -2.53
CA LEU A 84 12.17 6.98 -1.64
C LEU A 84 12.90 5.93 -0.78
N GLN A 85 13.88 5.21 -1.34
CA GLN A 85 14.71 4.28 -0.57
C GLN A 85 15.49 5.01 0.54
N ARG A 86 16.09 6.16 0.22
CA ARG A 86 16.78 7.00 1.22
C ARG A 86 15.84 7.49 2.31
N LEU A 87 14.63 7.90 1.95
CA LEU A 87 13.60 8.28 2.91
C LEU A 87 13.25 7.14 3.86
N LEU A 88 12.94 5.94 3.33
CA LEU A 88 12.61 4.76 4.14
C LEU A 88 13.74 4.38 5.11
N ILE A 89 14.99 4.40 4.65
CA ILE A 89 16.17 4.16 5.48
C ILE A 89 16.26 5.23 6.58
N SER A 90 16.04 6.51 6.25
CA SER A 90 16.12 7.59 7.23
C SER A 90 15.02 7.51 8.27
N VAL A 91 13.79 7.16 7.87
CA VAL A 91 12.66 6.93 8.78
C VAL A 91 12.94 5.74 9.71
N HIS A 92 13.45 4.63 9.19
CA HIS A 92 13.80 3.46 9.98
C HIS A 92 14.81 3.77 11.11
N ASN A 93 15.75 4.68 10.83
CA ASN A 93 16.81 5.08 11.75
C ASN A 93 16.41 6.14 12.80
N LEU A 94 15.17 6.65 12.75
CA LEU A 94 14.64 7.49 13.81
C LEU A 94 14.52 6.71 15.12
N LYS A 95 14.76 7.40 16.23
CA LYS A 95 14.57 6.92 17.59
C LYS A 95 13.49 7.76 18.28
N PRO A 96 12.89 7.29 19.39
CA PRO A 96 11.84 8.03 20.10
C PRO A 96 12.22 9.48 20.42
N LYS A 97 13.45 9.72 20.89
CA LYS A 97 13.95 11.08 21.15
C LYS A 97 14.02 11.99 19.92
N ASP A 98 14.18 11.41 18.73
CA ASP A 98 14.31 12.17 17.49
C ASP A 98 12.97 12.78 17.06
N ILE A 99 11.84 12.27 17.59
CA ILE A 99 10.47 12.73 17.34
C ILE A 99 9.84 13.39 18.59
N GLY A 100 10.63 13.67 19.62
CA GLY A 100 10.10 14.25 20.87
C GLY A 100 9.16 13.32 21.65
N PHE A 101 9.33 12.00 21.54
CA PHE A 101 8.52 11.05 22.31
C PHE A 101 8.57 11.36 23.80
N ASP A 102 7.39 11.49 24.40
CA ASP A 102 7.21 11.65 25.83
C ASP A 102 6.56 10.39 26.42
N THR A 103 7.13 9.88 27.50
CA THR A 103 6.55 8.78 28.29
C THR A 103 5.13 9.07 28.79
N SER A 104 4.76 10.35 28.96
CA SER A 104 3.41 10.75 29.34
C SER A 104 2.36 10.26 28.34
N TRP A 105 2.70 10.16 27.05
CA TRP A 105 1.81 9.69 25.97
C TRP A 105 1.31 8.27 26.16
N VAL A 106 2.09 7.43 26.85
CA VAL A 106 1.83 6.00 27.02
C VAL A 106 1.67 5.60 28.48
N SER A 107 1.70 6.57 29.39
CA SER A 107 1.45 6.34 30.80
C SER A 107 -0.03 6.06 31.07
N ASP A 108 -0.34 5.35 32.15
CA ASP A 108 -1.73 5.12 32.61
C ASP A 108 -2.46 6.41 33.05
N SER A 109 -1.76 7.55 33.04
CA SER A 109 -2.40 8.84 33.26
C SER A 109 -3.30 9.16 32.07
N GLN A 110 -4.53 9.55 32.35
CA GLN A 110 -5.57 9.82 31.34
C GLN A 110 -5.32 11.17 30.66
N VAL A 111 -4.13 11.33 30.04
CA VAL A 111 -3.65 12.58 29.41
C VAL A 111 -4.61 13.05 28.32
N TYR A 112 -5.15 12.09 27.58
CA TYR A 112 -6.14 12.33 26.54
C TYR A 112 -7.47 11.68 26.96
N ALA A 113 -8.57 12.14 26.38
CA ALA A 113 -9.87 11.46 26.49
C ALA A 113 -10.10 10.51 25.31
N ALA A 114 -9.56 10.84 24.13
CA ALA A 114 -9.76 10.10 22.89
C ALA A 114 -9.01 8.77 22.80
N PRO A 115 -9.55 7.71 22.17
CA PRO A 115 -8.88 6.42 22.02
C PRO A 115 -7.55 6.54 21.26
N VAL A 116 -7.44 7.55 20.39
CA VAL A 116 -6.25 7.88 19.63
C VAL A 116 -5.96 9.38 19.80
N ALA A 117 -4.68 9.74 19.95
CA ALA A 117 -4.23 11.13 19.86
C ALA A 117 -3.34 11.33 18.63
N TYR A 118 -3.43 12.51 18.01
CA TYR A 118 -2.64 12.88 16.84
C TYR A 118 -1.76 14.10 17.17
N VAL A 119 -0.45 13.93 17.02
CA VAL A 119 0.53 15.01 17.14
C VAL A 119 0.92 15.43 15.73
N HIS A 120 0.48 16.61 15.31
CA HIS A 120 0.88 17.20 14.03
C HIS A 120 2.34 17.66 14.09
N ILE A 121 3.18 17.22 13.17
CA ILE A 121 4.59 17.67 13.08
C ILE A 121 4.74 18.76 12.02
N THR A 122 4.38 18.46 10.78
CA THR A 122 4.46 19.42 9.66
C THR A 122 3.59 18.96 8.50
N GLU A 123 3.14 19.91 7.70
CA GLU A 123 2.37 19.67 6.48
C GLU A 123 2.65 20.77 5.46
N ASN A 124 2.65 20.38 4.19
CA ASN A 124 2.67 21.24 3.02
C ASN A 124 1.95 20.54 1.87
N GLU A 125 1.90 21.17 0.68
CA GLU A 125 1.20 20.62 -0.49
C GLU A 125 1.72 19.25 -0.97
N VAL A 126 2.93 18.86 -0.57
CA VAL A 126 3.59 17.62 -1.01
C VAL A 126 3.39 16.48 -0.03
N PHE A 127 3.48 16.73 1.28
CA PHE A 127 3.32 15.70 2.29
C PHE A 127 2.87 16.26 3.64
N SER A 128 2.29 15.39 4.45
CA SER A 128 2.02 15.59 5.87
C SER A 128 2.81 14.58 6.68
N MET A 129 3.20 14.98 7.89
CA MET A 129 3.89 14.14 8.85
C MET A 129 3.29 14.36 10.23
N GLY A 130 2.98 13.26 10.91
CA GLY A 130 2.42 13.29 12.25
C GLY A 130 2.68 11.99 13.02
N ILE A 131 2.30 11.99 14.29
CA ILE A 131 2.44 10.85 15.17
C ILE A 131 1.04 10.47 15.68
N PHE A 132 0.73 9.18 15.60
CA PHE A 132 -0.46 8.62 16.23
C PHE A 132 -0.07 7.90 17.52
N ILE A 133 -0.83 8.19 18.58
CA ILE A 133 -0.72 7.55 19.89
C ILE A 133 -2.00 6.77 20.13
N LEU A 134 -1.91 5.44 20.17
CA LEU A 134 -3.04 4.53 20.30
C LEU A 134 -3.06 3.97 21.71
N ARG A 135 -4.21 4.10 22.40
CA ARG A 135 -4.40 3.45 23.71
C ARG A 135 -4.53 1.94 23.58
N SER A 136 -4.21 1.23 24.65
CA SER A 136 -4.50 -0.20 24.74
C SER A 136 -6.00 -0.46 24.46
N GLY A 137 -6.29 -1.41 23.57
CA GLY A 137 -7.65 -1.76 23.15
C GLY A 137 -8.32 -0.79 22.16
N SER A 138 -7.67 0.32 21.79
CA SER A 138 -8.13 1.20 20.70
C SER A 138 -7.86 0.60 19.31
N ARG A 139 -8.30 1.28 18.25
CA ARG A 139 -7.82 1.04 16.88
C ARG A 139 -7.97 2.32 16.06
N ILE A 140 -7.17 2.44 15.00
CA ILE A 140 -7.53 3.25 13.83
C ILE A 140 -8.29 2.29 12.91
N PRO A 141 -9.62 2.45 12.75
CA PRO A 141 -10.44 1.51 11.99
C PRO A 141 -10.00 1.42 10.53
N LEU A 142 -10.41 0.34 9.85
CA LEU A 142 -10.14 0.16 8.43
C LEU A 142 -10.52 1.41 7.60
N HIS A 143 -9.53 1.99 6.92
CA HIS A 143 -9.67 3.22 6.14
C HIS A 143 -8.78 3.22 4.89
N ASP A 144 -9.05 4.14 3.95
CA ASP A 144 -8.27 4.35 2.72
C ASP A 144 -7.34 5.58 2.74
N HIS A 145 -6.47 5.65 1.73
CA HIS A 145 -5.53 6.74 1.45
C HIS A 145 -5.57 7.11 -0.04
N PRO A 146 -6.68 7.69 -0.56
CA PRO A 146 -6.93 7.79 -2.00
C PRO A 146 -5.81 8.50 -2.78
N GLY A 147 -5.12 7.77 -3.64
CA GLY A 147 -4.06 8.33 -4.48
C GLY A 147 -2.77 8.69 -3.72
N MET A 148 -2.63 8.26 -2.47
CA MET A 148 -1.53 8.67 -1.59
C MET A 148 -0.52 7.53 -1.37
N TYR A 149 0.74 7.93 -1.19
CA TYR A 149 1.74 7.12 -0.52
C TYR A 149 1.63 7.33 0.99
N GLY A 150 1.97 6.29 1.75
CA GLY A 150 2.04 6.35 3.20
C GLY A 150 3.24 5.60 3.74
N ILE A 151 3.89 6.15 4.76
CA ILE A 151 5.02 5.52 5.45
C ILE A 151 4.71 5.44 6.93
N LEU A 152 4.50 4.22 7.43
CA LEU A 152 4.23 3.94 8.83
C LEU A 152 5.47 3.37 9.52
N ARG A 153 5.85 3.95 10.67
CA ARG A 153 6.96 3.46 11.49
C ARG A 153 6.59 3.44 12.96
N VAL A 154 6.60 2.26 13.58
CA VAL A 154 6.37 2.10 15.02
C VAL A 154 7.51 2.72 15.82
N MET A 155 7.20 3.58 16.78
CA MET A 155 8.16 4.29 17.62
C MET A 155 8.11 3.84 19.08
N TYR A 156 6.98 3.27 19.51
CA TYR A 156 6.81 2.64 20.81
C TYR A 156 5.75 1.53 20.73
N GLY A 157 5.93 0.48 21.54
CA GLY A 157 4.98 -0.64 21.62
C GLY A 157 4.95 -1.48 20.34
N SER A 158 3.82 -2.16 20.15
CA SER A 158 3.56 -3.04 19.01
C SER A 158 2.19 -2.74 18.41
N LEU A 159 2.06 -2.88 17.10
CA LEU A 159 0.85 -2.64 16.33
C LEU A 159 0.61 -3.82 15.38
N ARG A 160 -0.61 -4.36 15.36
CA ARG A 160 -1.07 -5.19 14.25
C ARG A 160 -1.54 -4.28 13.13
N CYS A 161 -0.94 -4.44 11.96
CA CYS A 161 -1.36 -3.79 10.72
C CYS A 161 -1.98 -4.83 9.80
N ARG A 162 -3.28 -4.68 9.52
CA ARG A 162 -4.00 -5.45 8.51
C ARG A 162 -4.24 -4.54 7.33
N SER A 163 -3.73 -4.89 6.15
CA SER A 163 -3.97 -4.09 4.94
C SER A 163 -4.41 -4.92 3.75
N PHE A 164 -5.05 -4.24 2.81
CA PHE A 164 -5.70 -4.80 1.65
C PHE A 164 -5.44 -3.91 0.43
N THR A 165 -5.42 -4.54 -0.75
CA THR A 165 -5.30 -3.86 -2.03
C THR A 165 -6.65 -3.91 -2.76
N PRO A 166 -7.33 -2.77 -2.99
CA PRO A 166 -8.54 -2.71 -3.79
C PRO A 166 -8.30 -3.21 -5.23
N LEU A 167 -9.24 -3.98 -5.77
CA LEU A 167 -9.23 -4.40 -7.18
C LEU A 167 -9.97 -3.37 -8.04
N GLN A 168 -9.22 -2.41 -8.57
CA GLN A 168 -9.79 -1.26 -9.31
C GLN A 168 -10.60 -1.65 -10.57
N ASN A 169 -10.30 -2.80 -11.18
CA ASN A 169 -10.95 -3.28 -12.40
C ASN A 169 -12.25 -4.06 -12.13
N LEU A 170 -12.54 -4.42 -10.89
CA LEU A 170 -13.70 -5.24 -10.54
C LEU A 170 -14.89 -4.36 -10.10
N LYS A 171 -15.48 -3.65 -11.07
CA LYS A 171 -16.64 -2.78 -10.85
C LYS A 171 -17.96 -3.57 -10.85
N PRO A 172 -19.08 -3.01 -10.35
CA PRO A 172 -20.38 -3.69 -10.34
C PRO A 172 -20.91 -4.12 -11.72
N SER A 173 -20.36 -3.58 -12.81
CA SER A 173 -20.67 -3.97 -14.19
C SER A 173 -19.83 -5.16 -14.70
N HIS A 174 -18.76 -5.52 -13.99
CA HIS A 174 -17.86 -6.59 -14.40
C HIS A 174 -18.51 -7.97 -14.16
N PRO A 175 -18.44 -8.94 -15.11
CA PRO A 175 -19.07 -10.25 -14.97
C PRO A 175 -18.63 -11.05 -13.74
N ALA A 176 -17.37 -10.88 -13.32
CA ALA A 176 -16.82 -11.52 -12.13
C ALA A 176 -17.17 -10.81 -10.80
N TYR A 177 -17.92 -9.70 -10.83
CA TYR A 177 -18.42 -9.06 -9.62
C TYR A 177 -19.53 -9.93 -8.99
N PRO A 178 -19.52 -10.19 -7.67
CA PRO A 178 -20.37 -11.20 -7.03
C PRO A 178 -21.84 -10.76 -6.85
N ARG A 179 -22.48 -10.13 -7.86
CA ARG A 179 -23.85 -9.59 -7.76
C ARG A 179 -24.88 -10.64 -7.36
N SER A 180 -24.85 -11.80 -8.02
CA SER A 180 -25.78 -12.91 -7.78
C SER A 180 -25.62 -13.44 -6.35
N SER A 181 -24.38 -13.74 -5.96
CA SER A 181 -24.04 -14.20 -4.61
C SER A 181 -24.48 -13.22 -3.51
N LEU A 182 -24.31 -11.91 -3.72
CA LEU A 182 -24.77 -10.89 -2.77
C LEU A 182 -26.29 -10.83 -2.67
N THR A 183 -26.99 -10.97 -3.80
CA THR A 183 -28.46 -10.94 -3.85
C THR A 183 -29.06 -12.16 -3.18
N GLU A 184 -28.45 -13.33 -3.36
CA GLU A 184 -28.83 -14.60 -2.72
C GLU A 184 -28.53 -14.60 -1.22
N ALA A 185 -27.34 -14.13 -0.81
CA ALA A 185 -26.95 -14.08 0.59
C ALA A 185 -27.78 -13.05 1.40
N PHE A 186 -28.27 -11.99 0.74
CA PHE A 186 -29.02 -10.91 1.39
C PHE A 186 -30.31 -10.54 0.62
N PRO A 187 -31.35 -11.40 0.67
CA PRO A 187 -32.62 -11.12 0.01
C PRO A 187 -33.27 -9.83 0.54
N GLY A 188 -33.61 -8.91 -0.38
CA GLY A 188 -34.28 -7.64 -0.03
C GLY A 188 -33.34 -6.51 0.45
N SER A 189 -32.09 -6.80 0.78
CA SER A 189 -31.09 -5.79 1.20
C SER A 189 -29.84 -5.73 0.30
N GLY A 190 -29.84 -6.44 -0.84
CA GLY A 190 -28.77 -6.40 -1.84
C GLY A 190 -28.33 -4.98 -2.27
N TRP A 191 -29.23 -4.00 -2.19
CA TRP A 191 -28.93 -2.59 -2.47
C TRP A 191 -27.85 -1.99 -1.56
N GLN A 192 -27.62 -2.53 -0.37
CA GLN A 192 -26.56 -2.08 0.55
C GLN A 192 -25.16 -2.43 0.06
N PHE A 193 -25.04 -3.31 -0.94
CA PHE A 193 -23.77 -3.77 -1.51
C PHE A 193 -23.52 -3.24 -2.93
N ARG A 194 -24.21 -2.16 -3.34
CA ARG A 194 -23.98 -1.52 -4.65
C ARG A 194 -22.56 -1.00 -4.82
N ASP A 195 -21.99 -0.53 -3.72
CA ASP A 195 -20.65 0.05 -3.64
C ASP A 195 -19.71 -0.90 -2.89
N LEU A 196 -19.90 -2.21 -3.07
CA LEU A 196 -18.99 -3.21 -2.50
C LEU A 196 -17.61 -3.06 -3.13
N ILE A 197 -16.63 -2.85 -2.28
CA ILE A 197 -15.22 -2.89 -2.62
C ILE A 197 -14.76 -4.34 -2.53
N VAL A 198 -14.13 -4.80 -3.60
CA VAL A 198 -13.46 -6.10 -3.62
C VAL A 198 -11.97 -5.86 -3.53
N ALA A 199 -11.33 -6.45 -2.53
CA ALA A 199 -9.92 -6.29 -2.27
C ALA A 199 -9.25 -7.65 -2.09
N ARG A 200 -7.94 -7.69 -2.33
CA ARG A 200 -7.09 -8.83 -1.92
C ARG A 200 -6.38 -8.47 -0.61
N PRO A 201 -6.13 -9.44 0.29
CA PRO A 201 -5.22 -9.24 1.41
C PRO A 201 -3.85 -8.77 0.90
N HIS A 202 -3.26 -7.78 1.57
CA HIS A 202 -1.92 -7.28 1.30
C HIS A 202 -0.96 -7.70 2.42
N GLN A 203 -1.31 -7.41 3.68
CA GLN A 203 -0.54 -7.86 4.84
C GLN A 203 -1.42 -8.05 6.08
N ASP A 204 -0.97 -8.92 6.99
CA ASP A 204 -1.49 -9.05 8.35
C ASP A 204 -0.30 -9.36 9.26
N VAL A 205 0.30 -8.31 9.83
CA VAL A 205 1.60 -8.40 10.51
C VAL A 205 1.58 -7.62 11.82
N VAL A 206 2.32 -8.11 12.81
CA VAL A 206 2.62 -7.36 14.04
C VAL A 206 3.96 -6.65 13.84
N LEU A 207 3.91 -5.32 13.95
CA LEU A 207 5.04 -4.41 13.79
C LEU A 207 5.43 -3.88 15.17
N ASN A 208 6.73 -3.74 15.41
CA ASN A 208 7.28 -3.20 16.64
C ASN A 208 8.42 -2.22 16.33
N VAL A 209 9.08 -1.72 17.37
CA VAL A 209 10.20 -0.78 17.24
C VAL A 209 11.42 -1.33 16.47
N GLU A 210 11.53 -2.64 16.25
CA GLU A 210 12.61 -3.25 15.47
C GLU A 210 12.21 -3.45 13.99
N SER A 211 10.91 -3.39 13.69
CA SER A 211 10.38 -3.58 12.35
C SER A 211 10.80 -2.45 11.40
N CYS A 212 10.96 -2.79 10.12
CA CYS A 212 11.17 -1.79 9.06
C CYS A 212 9.95 -0.86 8.94
N ALA A 213 10.17 0.34 8.39
CA ALA A 213 9.07 1.20 8.00
C ALA A 213 8.23 0.51 6.91
N GLN A 214 6.90 0.58 7.04
CA GLN A 214 5.98 0.02 6.06
C GLN A 214 5.61 1.09 5.04
N LEU A 215 5.62 0.73 3.76
CA LEU A 215 5.22 1.60 2.66
C LEU A 215 3.88 1.11 2.10
N LEU A 216 2.89 1.99 2.06
CA LEU A 216 1.71 1.85 1.22
C LEU A 216 1.83 2.76 -0.01
N THR A 217 1.22 2.34 -1.12
CA THR A 217 1.22 3.10 -2.37
C THR A 217 -0.21 3.43 -2.77
N PRO A 218 -0.39 4.32 -3.77
CA PRO A 218 -1.72 4.62 -4.32
C PRO A 218 -2.48 3.37 -4.82
N THR A 219 -1.77 2.29 -5.13
CA THR A 219 -2.34 1.09 -5.75
C THR A 219 -2.18 -0.18 -4.92
N GLU A 220 -1.36 -0.20 -3.87
CA GLU A 220 -1.12 -1.38 -3.04
C GLU A 220 -1.17 -1.06 -1.54
N GLY A 221 -1.85 -1.93 -0.77
CA GLY A 221 -1.94 -1.81 0.69
C GLY A 221 -2.69 -0.57 1.18
N ASN A 222 -3.42 0.10 0.29
CA ASN A 222 -4.03 1.41 0.52
C ASN A 222 -5.21 1.39 1.52
N LEU A 223 -5.82 0.22 1.73
CA LEU A 223 -6.82 0.01 2.77
C LEU A 223 -6.14 -0.61 3.98
N HIS A 224 -6.20 -0.02 5.16
CA HIS A 224 -5.62 -0.65 6.34
C HIS A 224 -6.30 -0.33 7.67
N GLU A 225 -6.17 -1.26 8.61
CA GLU A 225 -6.57 -1.12 10.00
C GLU A 225 -5.33 -1.29 10.88
N VAL A 226 -5.20 -0.43 11.88
CA VAL A 226 -4.06 -0.41 12.81
C VAL A 226 -4.57 -0.56 14.23
N THR A 227 -4.12 -1.60 14.92
CA THR A 227 -4.54 -1.93 16.29
C THR A 227 -3.32 -2.15 17.18
N PRO A 228 -3.24 -1.56 18.38
CA PRO A 228 -2.13 -1.81 19.29
C PRO A 228 -2.21 -3.20 19.91
N VAL A 229 -1.05 -3.79 20.15
CA VAL A 229 -0.87 -5.14 20.66
C VAL A 229 -0.12 -5.05 21.99
N ASP A 230 -0.65 -5.73 23.01
CA ASP A 230 -0.04 -5.86 24.35
C ASP A 230 0.28 -4.53 25.06
N GLY A 231 -0.49 -3.47 24.79
CA GLY A 231 -0.32 -2.17 25.45
C GLY A 231 -0.71 -0.99 24.55
N PRO A 232 -0.37 0.25 24.94
CA PRO A 232 -0.41 1.39 24.04
C PRO A 232 0.71 1.29 22.99
N ALA A 233 0.53 1.98 21.87
CA ALA A 233 1.53 2.03 20.82
C ALA A 233 1.59 3.41 20.18
N VAL A 234 2.76 3.78 19.67
CA VAL A 234 2.99 5.06 19.01
C VAL A 234 3.66 4.81 17.68
N PHE A 235 3.18 5.44 16.62
CA PHE A 235 3.82 5.37 15.32
C PHE A 235 3.90 6.73 14.63
N LEU A 236 4.98 6.93 13.88
CA LEU A 236 5.14 8.04 12.95
C LEU A 236 4.45 7.67 11.63
N ASP A 237 3.72 8.62 11.06
CA ASP A 237 3.09 8.50 9.75
C ASP A 237 3.54 9.66 8.85
N ILE A 238 3.77 9.34 7.58
CA ILE A 238 4.07 10.32 6.53
C ILE A 238 3.16 10.01 5.34
N LEU A 239 2.30 10.94 4.97
CA LEU A 239 1.35 10.78 3.86
C LEU A 239 1.67 11.78 2.75
N ALA A 240 1.65 11.32 1.49
CA ALA A 240 1.99 12.15 0.33
C ALA A 240 1.14 11.82 -0.91
N PRO A 241 0.38 12.78 -1.46
CA PRO A 241 0.08 14.09 -0.88
C PRO A 241 -0.70 13.96 0.45
N PRO A 242 -0.87 15.05 1.23
CA PRO A 242 -1.82 15.03 2.34
C PRO A 242 -3.26 14.78 1.85
N TYR A 243 -4.13 14.45 2.81
CA TYR A 243 -5.56 14.54 2.61
C TYR A 243 -5.96 15.97 2.21
N ASP A 244 -7.03 16.07 1.43
CA ASP A 244 -7.54 17.34 0.92
C ASP A 244 -8.73 17.78 1.77
N HIS A 245 -8.45 18.63 2.76
CA HIS A 245 -9.48 19.17 3.63
C HIS A 245 -10.26 20.33 3.01
N ASP A 246 -9.79 20.90 1.89
CA ASP A 246 -10.37 22.09 1.28
C ASP A 246 -11.40 21.74 0.20
N LEU A 247 -11.03 20.86 -0.73
CA LEU A 247 -11.89 20.48 -1.86
C LEU A 247 -12.50 19.09 -1.70
N GLY A 248 -12.09 18.33 -0.67
CA GLY A 248 -12.61 16.98 -0.40
C GLY A 248 -12.23 15.95 -1.46
N THR A 249 -11.24 16.22 -2.32
CA THR A 249 -10.86 15.28 -3.39
C THR A 249 -10.13 14.04 -2.88
N ARG A 250 -9.54 14.14 -1.69
CA ARG A 250 -8.82 13.08 -0.97
C ARG A 250 -9.28 13.09 0.49
N GLU A 251 -10.40 12.45 0.74
CA GLU A 251 -10.91 12.24 2.11
C GLU A 251 -10.58 10.84 2.59
N CYS A 252 -10.32 10.72 3.89
CA CYS A 252 -10.19 9.44 4.57
C CYS A 252 -11.59 8.81 4.72
N ARG A 253 -11.82 7.68 4.08
CA ARG A 253 -13.08 6.93 4.18
C ARG A 253 -12.89 5.68 5.02
N PHE A 254 -13.95 5.29 5.73
CA PHE A 254 -13.93 4.12 6.60
C PHE A 254 -14.69 2.96 5.99
N TYR A 255 -14.24 1.74 6.28
CA TYR A 255 -14.80 0.53 5.71
C TYR A 255 -15.07 -0.53 6.78
N LYS A 256 -15.96 -1.46 6.45
CA LYS A 256 -16.15 -2.70 7.21
C LYS A 256 -16.11 -3.88 6.28
N GLU A 257 -15.42 -4.93 6.72
CA GLU A 257 -15.46 -6.23 6.07
C GLU A 257 -16.88 -6.81 6.12
N VAL A 258 -17.31 -7.39 5.02
CA VAL A 258 -18.59 -8.08 4.89
C VAL A 258 -18.31 -9.57 4.82
N ILE A 259 -18.86 -10.31 5.78
CA ILE A 259 -18.84 -11.78 5.73
C ILE A 259 -19.99 -12.24 4.86
N LEU A 260 -19.67 -12.72 3.66
CA LEU A 260 -20.65 -13.36 2.77
C LEU A 260 -20.85 -14.81 3.22
N LEU A 261 -21.74 -15.04 4.18
CA LEU A 261 -22.12 -16.39 4.59
C LEU A 261 -23.06 -16.99 3.54
N GLY A 262 -22.50 -17.78 2.62
CA GLY A 262 -23.26 -18.54 1.62
C GLY A 262 -22.38 -19.55 0.91
N ASN A 263 -22.81 -20.82 0.86
CA ASN A 263 -22.04 -21.99 0.42
C ASN A 263 -21.45 -21.97 -1.00
N HIS A 264 -21.62 -20.93 -1.81
CA HIS A 264 -21.10 -20.90 -3.19
C HIS A 264 -20.78 -19.49 -3.70
N VAL A 265 -20.25 -18.59 -2.86
CA VAL A 265 -19.42 -17.52 -3.46
C VAL A 265 -18.17 -18.23 -3.95
N PRO A 266 -17.84 -18.22 -5.26
CA PRO A 266 -16.65 -18.90 -5.72
C PRO A 266 -15.44 -18.33 -4.95
N THR A 267 -14.88 -19.13 -4.05
CA THR A 267 -13.47 -19.08 -3.68
C THR A 267 -12.59 -19.53 -4.85
N ARG A 268 -13.20 -19.82 -6.01
CA ARG A 268 -12.49 -20.02 -7.26
C ARG A 268 -11.57 -18.81 -7.45
N PRO A 269 -10.28 -19.04 -7.67
CA PRO A 269 -9.38 -18.02 -8.16
C PRO A 269 -10.10 -17.31 -9.31
N VAL A 270 -10.41 -16.02 -9.13
CA VAL A 270 -10.78 -15.20 -10.28
C VAL A 270 -9.52 -15.21 -11.12
N ASP A 271 -9.60 -15.82 -12.30
CA ASP A 271 -8.48 -15.91 -13.21
C ASP A 271 -8.13 -14.50 -13.70
N LEU A 272 -7.24 -13.87 -12.91
CA LEU A 272 -6.76 -12.50 -13.10
C LEU A 272 -5.95 -12.36 -14.40
N SER A 273 -5.60 -13.47 -15.05
CA SER A 273 -4.94 -13.45 -16.37
C SER A 273 -5.81 -12.82 -17.46
N SER A 274 -7.13 -12.82 -17.28
CA SER A 274 -8.09 -12.15 -18.19
C SER A 274 -8.23 -10.64 -17.98
N LEU A 275 -7.57 -10.07 -16.96
CA LEU A 275 -7.59 -8.63 -16.65
C LEU A 275 -6.43 -7.85 -17.28
N THR A 276 -5.55 -8.53 -18.03
CA THR A 276 -4.54 -7.91 -18.90
C THR A 276 -4.97 -8.03 -20.36
N GLU A 277 -4.93 -6.91 -21.07
CA GLU A 277 -5.19 -6.67 -22.50
C GLU A 277 -6.60 -6.22 -22.91
N ALA A 278 -6.79 -4.90 -22.89
CA ALA A 278 -7.62 -4.23 -23.88
C ALA A 278 -6.69 -3.50 -24.85
N GLY A 279 -6.39 -4.14 -25.99
CA GLY A 279 -5.51 -3.60 -27.03
C GLY A 279 -5.82 -4.20 -28.40
N SER A 280 -6.84 -3.65 -29.06
CA SER A 280 -7.06 -3.62 -30.51
C SER A 280 -6.88 -4.92 -31.32
N ASP A 281 -8.01 -5.54 -31.65
CA ASP A 281 -8.16 -6.44 -32.79
C ASP A 281 -7.76 -5.74 -34.11
N VAL A 282 -6.71 -6.26 -34.78
CA VAL A 282 -6.60 -6.22 -36.24
C VAL A 282 -6.27 -7.62 -36.73
N LYS A 283 -7.28 -8.29 -37.29
CA LYS A 283 -7.10 -9.50 -38.10
C LYS A 283 -6.31 -9.15 -39.35
N CYS A 284 -5.20 -9.85 -39.58
CA CYS A 284 -4.79 -10.19 -40.94
C CYS A 284 -4.25 -11.61 -40.98
N ALA A 285 -4.84 -12.41 -41.87
CA ALA A 285 -4.55 -13.81 -42.06
C ALA A 285 -3.30 -14.02 -42.92
N SER A 286 -2.45 -14.96 -42.53
CA SER A 286 -1.71 -15.80 -43.48
C SER A 286 -1.11 -17.02 -42.77
N ASN A 287 -1.47 -18.20 -43.27
CA ASN A 287 -0.86 -19.49 -42.95
C ASN A 287 0.66 -19.48 -43.19
N HIS A 288 1.44 -20.00 -42.25
CA HIS A 288 2.37 -21.10 -42.51
C HIS A 288 2.89 -21.73 -41.21
N GLN A 289 2.94 -23.07 -41.22
CA GLN A 289 3.37 -23.95 -40.15
C GLN A 289 4.91 -23.94 -40.03
N HIS A 290 5.45 -23.81 -38.81
CA HIS A 290 6.42 -24.77 -38.27
C HIS A 290 6.66 -24.58 -36.77
N SER A 291 6.92 -25.71 -36.12
CA SER A 291 7.19 -25.99 -34.72
C SER A 291 8.49 -25.37 -34.17
N ASP A 292 8.42 -24.80 -32.96
CA ASP A 292 9.14 -25.24 -31.74
C ASP A 292 9.37 -24.07 -30.77
N SER A 293 9.14 -24.38 -29.48
CA SER A 293 9.65 -23.79 -28.23
C SER A 293 9.93 -22.28 -28.17
N ASN A 294 9.30 -21.57 -27.22
CA ASN A 294 10.01 -20.77 -26.22
C ASN A 294 9.12 -20.17 -25.12
N ASP A 295 9.58 -20.39 -23.89
CA ASP A 295 9.61 -19.47 -22.74
C ASP A 295 8.52 -18.38 -22.63
N VAL A 296 7.50 -18.71 -21.84
CA VAL A 296 6.65 -17.71 -21.20
C VAL A 296 7.38 -17.15 -19.99
N GLN A 297 7.84 -15.92 -20.11
CA GLN A 297 8.46 -15.14 -19.06
C GLN A 297 7.44 -14.91 -17.93
N ARG A 298 7.59 -15.69 -16.86
CA ARG A 298 6.71 -15.76 -15.68
C ARG A 298 6.73 -14.43 -14.93
N VAL A 299 5.66 -13.65 -15.03
CA VAL A 299 5.44 -12.48 -14.17
C VAL A 299 5.21 -12.99 -12.74
N ASN A 300 6.18 -12.72 -11.87
CA ASN A 300 6.10 -13.08 -10.45
C ASN A 300 4.96 -12.33 -9.76
N GLY A 301 4.04 -13.05 -9.11
CA GLY A 301 3.12 -12.43 -8.14
C GLY A 301 1.78 -13.11 -7.84
N LEU A 302 1.38 -14.15 -8.56
CA LEU A 302 0.12 -14.85 -8.29
C LEU A 302 0.38 -16.23 -7.66
N SER A 303 0.27 -16.30 -6.34
CA SER A 303 -0.08 -17.56 -5.68
C SER A 303 -1.60 -17.74 -5.80
N ASP A 304 -1.97 -18.73 -6.60
CA ASP A 304 -3.30 -19.19 -7.01
C ASP A 304 -4.18 -19.67 -5.83
N GLY A 305 -4.59 -18.77 -4.93
CA GLY A 305 -5.44 -19.15 -3.78
C GLY A 305 -5.79 -18.07 -2.74
N SER A 306 -5.45 -16.79 -2.94
CA SER A 306 -5.75 -15.74 -1.95
C SER A 306 -7.24 -15.42 -1.91
N GLN A 307 -7.88 -15.62 -0.75
CA GLN A 307 -9.29 -15.30 -0.52
C GLN A 307 -9.56 -13.80 -0.76
N LEU A 308 -10.55 -13.49 -1.60
CA LEU A 308 -11.03 -12.12 -1.78
C LEU A 308 -11.75 -11.64 -0.53
N ILE A 309 -11.57 -10.36 -0.24
CA ILE A 309 -12.20 -9.65 0.87
C ILE A 309 -13.20 -8.66 0.29
N TYR A 310 -14.37 -8.62 0.91
CA TYR A 310 -15.49 -7.78 0.51
C TYR A 310 -15.70 -6.72 1.57
N MET A 311 -15.85 -5.48 1.16
CA MET A 311 -15.92 -4.34 2.08
C MET A 311 -17.00 -3.37 1.64
N VAL A 312 -17.66 -2.75 2.60
CA VAL A 312 -18.58 -1.63 2.36
C VAL A 312 -18.06 -0.39 3.07
N GLU A 313 -18.25 0.77 2.44
CA GLU A 313 -17.99 2.05 3.07
C GLU A 313 -18.97 2.27 4.23
N THR A 314 -18.50 2.90 5.30
CA THR A 314 -19.28 3.23 6.48
C THR A 314 -18.89 4.61 7.00
N ASN A 315 -19.77 5.23 7.78
CA ASN A 315 -19.39 6.40 8.56
C ASN A 315 -18.26 6.03 9.54
N GLN A 316 -17.49 7.04 9.96
CA GLN A 316 -16.52 6.91 11.04
C GLN A 316 -17.14 6.16 12.24
N PRO A 317 -16.52 5.07 12.71
CA PRO A 317 -17.00 4.35 13.88
C PRO A 317 -17.08 5.27 15.11
N LYS A 318 -18.18 5.19 15.86
CA LYS A 318 -18.42 6.05 17.04
C LYS A 318 -17.40 5.83 18.17
N ASP A 319 -16.77 4.66 18.20
CA ASP A 319 -15.72 4.27 19.13
C ASP A 319 -14.32 4.74 18.69
N TYR A 320 -14.23 5.47 17.58
CA TYR A 320 -12.99 6.09 17.10
C TYR A 320 -13.16 7.60 16.98
N TRP A 321 -12.25 8.34 17.61
CA TRP A 321 -12.03 9.75 17.37
C TRP A 321 -10.59 10.08 17.78
N CYS A 322 -10.06 11.17 17.20
CA CYS A 322 -8.72 11.65 17.51
C CYS A 322 -8.81 12.95 18.32
N GLU A 323 -7.95 13.06 19.33
CA GLU A 323 -7.67 14.33 20.00
C GLU A 323 -6.31 14.86 19.50
N SER A 324 -6.23 16.16 19.25
CA SER A 324 -4.97 16.79 18.83
C SER A 324 -4.07 17.05 20.02
N ALA A 325 -2.77 16.82 19.83
CA ALA A 325 -1.74 17.11 20.81
C ALA A 325 -0.63 17.99 20.19
N GLU A 326 0.00 18.82 21.01
CA GLU A 326 1.06 19.73 20.57
C GLU A 326 2.39 18.98 20.38
N TYR A 327 3.09 19.31 19.30
CA TYR A 327 4.44 18.82 19.06
C TYR A 327 5.47 19.66 19.80
N VAL A 328 6.11 19.07 20.80
CA VAL A 328 7.17 19.70 21.61
C VAL A 328 8.56 19.11 21.33
N GLY A 329 8.71 18.40 20.22
CA GLY A 329 9.95 17.72 19.82
C GLY A 329 10.99 18.62 19.14
N PRO A 330 12.10 18.03 18.64
CA PRO A 330 13.12 18.77 17.91
C PRO A 330 12.58 19.50 16.67
N SER A 331 13.17 20.66 16.33
CA SER A 331 12.80 21.44 15.12
C SER A 331 12.82 20.59 13.87
N VAL A 332 11.81 20.79 13.02
CA VAL A 332 11.68 20.17 11.68
C VAL A 332 12.10 21.09 10.53
N VAL A 333 12.47 22.33 10.86
CA VAL A 333 13.07 23.33 9.96
C VAL A 333 14.59 23.32 10.14
#